data_AF-A5DBP5-F1
#
_entry.id   AF-A5DBP5-F1
#
_cell.length_a   1.000
_cell.length_b   1.000
_cell.length_c   1.000
_cell.angle_alpha   90.00
_cell.angle_beta   90.00
_cell.angle_gamma   90.00
#
_symmetry.space_group_name_H-M   'P 1'
#
loop_
_entity.id
_entity.type
_entity.pdbx_description
1 polymer ?
#
loop_
_entity_poly.entity_id
_entity_poly.type
_entity_poly.pdbx_seq_one_letter_code
_entity_poly.pdbx_strand_id
1 'polypeptide(L)'
;MLNCLRTGFIKHKVAYRSIPRFNLSKHTPSRVSAMTLVTISQSLDEAYVKHKIIPDVVDKFDTEGLLTIEYNGKDQVALGNTLKVAETQERPTIQFTLNSSGQEEEMSVADKDRFTLILTDPDAPSNTDHKWSEYAHWIVTDLPLNATGKDAESLSTILDYKKGKEILPYVGPAPPEGTGKHRYVFLLYKQDPAASLAAPKDRPNWGTGVPSSGVRDWIKKNGGKSQLLGVNFFYAQNEKQ
;
A
#
# COMPACT_ATOMS: atom_id res chain seq x y z
N MET A 1 8.69 45.16 -76.47
CA MET A 1 10.06 44.93 -75.94
C MET A 1 10.07 45.45 -74.50
N LEU A 2 9.79 44.58 -73.51
CA LEU A 2 10.69 44.13 -72.41
C LEU A 2 11.32 45.28 -71.57
N ASN A 3 11.42 45.31 -70.25
CA ASN A 3 10.93 44.54 -69.07
C ASN A 3 11.44 45.33 -67.82
N CYS A 4 10.64 45.56 -66.78
CA CYS A 4 10.68 44.90 -65.44
C CYS A 4 11.74 45.37 -64.39
N LEU A 5 11.21 46.00 -63.31
CA LEU A 5 11.58 46.03 -61.87
C LEU A 5 13.04 45.81 -61.36
N ARG A 6 13.47 46.66 -60.41
CA ARG A 6 14.01 46.23 -59.08
C ARG A 6 14.23 47.40 -58.09
N THR A 7 13.52 47.34 -56.97
CA THR A 7 13.80 48.06 -55.71
C THR A 7 14.68 47.19 -54.80
N GLY A 8 15.69 47.76 -54.14
CA GLY A 8 16.55 47.04 -53.19
C GLY A 8 17.13 47.97 -52.12
N PHE A 9 16.68 47.78 -50.88
CA PHE A 9 17.00 48.54 -49.68
C PHE A 9 18.40 48.24 -49.09
N ILE A 10 18.89 49.25 -48.36
CA ILE A 10 20.18 49.38 -47.67
C ILE A 10 20.34 48.34 -46.54
N LYS A 11 21.48 47.66 -46.45
CA LYS A 11 21.86 46.82 -45.29
C LYS A 11 22.78 47.57 -44.34
N HIS A 12 22.33 47.83 -43.11
CA HIS A 12 23.20 48.07 -41.95
C HIS A 12 23.60 46.72 -41.31
N LYS A 13 24.90 46.51 -41.12
CA LYS A 13 25.46 45.38 -40.36
C LYS A 13 25.57 45.79 -38.89
N VAL A 14 24.86 45.08 -38.01
CA VAL A 14 25.09 45.08 -36.56
C VAL A 14 25.86 43.82 -36.19
N ALA A 15 26.86 44.00 -35.33
CA ALA A 15 27.85 43.01 -34.90
C ALA A 15 27.27 41.96 -33.93
N TYR A 16 27.88 40.77 -33.91
CA TYR A 16 27.83 39.87 -32.75
C TYR A 16 29.23 39.32 -32.45
N ARG A 17 29.70 39.60 -31.23
CA ARG A 17 30.93 39.06 -30.63
C ARG A 17 30.69 37.60 -30.25
N SER A 18 31.68 36.76 -30.52
CA SER A 18 31.76 35.35 -30.13
C SER A 18 31.88 35.19 -28.61
N ILE A 19 30.95 34.44 -28.01
CA ILE A 19 31.03 33.97 -26.62
C ILE A 19 31.49 32.49 -26.67
N PRO A 20 32.46 32.07 -25.85
CA PRO A 20 32.94 30.69 -25.85
C PRO A 20 31.88 29.72 -25.30
N ARG A 21 31.73 28.57 -25.97
CA ARG A 21 30.90 27.44 -25.51
C ARG A 21 31.50 26.88 -24.22
N PHE A 22 30.85 27.14 -23.08
CA PHE A 22 31.03 26.32 -21.88
C PHE A 22 30.36 24.97 -22.11
N ASN A 23 31.16 23.91 -22.05
CA ASN A 23 30.72 22.53 -22.17
C ASN A 23 29.95 22.17 -20.89
N LEU A 24 28.66 21.82 -21.01
CA LEU A 24 27.87 21.34 -19.88
C LEU A 24 28.49 20.04 -19.38
N SER A 25 28.84 20.03 -18.09
CA SER A 25 29.14 18.83 -17.32
C SER A 25 28.02 17.81 -17.54
N LYS A 26 28.39 16.60 -17.96
CA LYS A 26 27.48 15.46 -18.00
C LYS A 26 27.10 15.15 -16.55
N HIS A 27 25.91 15.56 -16.13
CA HIS A 27 25.31 15.04 -14.90
C HIS A 27 25.17 13.53 -15.07
N THR A 28 25.98 12.78 -14.32
CA THR A 28 25.75 11.36 -14.08
C THR A 28 24.40 11.19 -13.40
N PRO A 29 23.51 10.30 -13.88
CA PRO A 29 22.31 9.99 -13.15
C PRO A 29 22.71 9.37 -11.81
N SER A 30 22.18 9.95 -10.74
CA SER A 30 22.38 9.51 -9.37
C SER A 30 22.01 8.03 -9.27
N ARG A 31 22.97 7.18 -8.88
CA ARG A 31 22.79 5.73 -8.65
C ARG A 31 22.01 5.44 -7.35
N VAL A 32 21.04 6.29 -7.03
CA VAL A 32 20.20 6.22 -5.83
C VAL A 32 18.79 5.87 -6.32
N SER A 33 18.50 4.59 -6.59
CA SER A 33 17.12 4.19 -6.88
C SER A 33 16.90 2.67 -6.77
N ALA A 34 17.74 1.82 -7.38
CA ALA A 34 17.48 0.37 -7.35
C ALA A 34 17.97 -0.34 -6.06
N MET A 35 19.18 -0.04 -5.56
CA MET A 35 19.77 -0.77 -4.41
C MET A 35 19.03 -0.52 -3.09
N THR A 36 18.64 0.73 -2.81
CA THR A 36 17.87 1.07 -1.61
C THR A 36 16.50 0.37 -1.61
N LEU A 37 15.85 0.30 -2.77
CA LEU A 37 14.51 -0.28 -2.92
C LEU A 37 14.53 -1.81 -2.76
N VAL A 38 15.51 -2.49 -3.35
CA VAL A 38 15.77 -3.92 -3.11
C VAL A 38 16.04 -4.21 -1.64
N THR A 39 16.73 -3.31 -0.95
CA THR A 39 17.03 -3.49 0.48
C THR A 39 15.77 -3.33 1.34
N ILE A 40 14.89 -2.37 0.99
CA ILE A 40 13.60 -2.17 1.68
C ILE A 40 12.69 -3.38 1.45
N SER A 41 12.47 -3.82 0.21
CA SER A 41 11.64 -5.00 -0.06
C SER A 41 12.17 -6.26 0.63
N GLN A 42 13.49 -6.49 0.62
CA GLN A 42 14.10 -7.60 1.35
C GLN A 42 13.85 -7.53 2.85
N SER A 43 14.01 -6.36 3.47
CA SER A 43 13.74 -6.19 4.90
C SER A 43 12.27 -6.38 5.28
N LEU A 44 11.34 -6.00 4.38
CA LEU A 44 9.91 -6.28 4.53
C LEU A 44 9.63 -7.78 4.45
N ASP A 45 10.18 -8.47 3.45
CA ASP A 45 10.01 -9.90 3.28
C ASP A 45 10.57 -10.70 4.47
N GLU A 46 11.73 -10.31 4.99
CA GLU A 46 12.30 -10.89 6.21
C GLU A 46 11.37 -10.72 7.41
N ALA A 47 10.76 -9.54 7.58
CA ALA A 47 9.79 -9.30 8.64
C ALA A 47 8.53 -10.15 8.47
N TYR A 48 7.99 -10.26 7.25
CA TYR A 48 6.80 -11.06 6.97
C TYR A 48 7.02 -12.54 7.25
N VAL A 49 8.19 -13.08 6.89
CA VAL A 49 8.55 -14.47 7.17
C VAL A 49 8.80 -14.69 8.67
N LYS A 50 9.56 -13.79 9.31
CA LYS A 50 9.89 -13.89 10.74
C LYS A 50 8.64 -13.91 11.63
N HIS A 51 7.64 -13.09 11.30
CA HIS A 51 6.39 -12.98 12.04
C HIS A 51 5.26 -13.89 11.50
N LYS A 52 5.61 -14.80 10.58
CA LYS A 52 4.73 -15.77 9.93
C LYS A 52 3.49 -15.14 9.27
N ILE A 53 3.59 -13.89 8.83
CA ILE A 53 2.56 -13.29 7.96
C ILE A 53 2.47 -14.09 6.66
N ILE A 54 3.64 -14.47 6.14
CA ILE A 54 3.82 -15.52 5.15
C ILE A 54 4.33 -16.77 5.91
N PRO A 55 3.67 -17.94 5.86
CA PRO A 55 2.54 -18.28 5.01
C PRO A 55 1.19 -18.33 5.77
N ASP A 56 1.05 -17.77 6.97
CA ASP A 56 -0.19 -17.96 7.75
C ASP A 56 -1.35 -17.14 7.18
N VAL A 57 -1.11 -15.87 6.83
CA VAL A 57 -2.16 -14.93 6.39
C VAL A 57 -2.23 -14.86 4.87
N VAL A 58 -1.09 -14.67 4.22
CA VAL A 58 -1.01 -14.54 2.76
C VAL A 58 0.03 -15.48 2.15
N ASP A 59 -0.21 -15.82 0.89
CA ASP A 59 0.78 -16.49 0.05
C ASP A 59 1.93 -15.51 -0.29
N LYS A 60 3.06 -16.02 -0.77
CA LYS A 60 4.19 -15.17 -1.19
C LYS A 60 3.74 -14.19 -2.28
N PHE A 61 4.11 -12.93 -2.14
CA PHE A 61 3.76 -11.83 -3.05
C PHE A 61 4.96 -10.89 -3.20
N ASP A 62 4.94 -10.06 -4.24
CA ASP A 62 5.92 -9.00 -4.44
C ASP A 62 5.38 -7.70 -3.83
N THR A 63 6.17 -7.05 -2.98
CA THR A 63 5.76 -5.82 -2.31
C THR A 63 5.91 -4.63 -3.25
N GLU A 64 4.78 -4.01 -3.62
CA GLU A 64 4.68 -2.92 -4.59
C GLU A 64 4.71 -1.53 -3.91
N GLY A 65 4.44 -1.47 -2.61
CA GLY A 65 4.42 -0.21 -1.89
C GLY A 65 4.48 -0.36 -0.37
N LEU A 66 4.73 0.76 0.29
CA LEU A 66 4.80 0.85 1.74
C LEU A 66 3.46 1.32 2.31
N LEU A 67 2.96 0.59 3.30
CA LEU A 67 1.77 0.95 4.07
C LEU A 67 2.19 1.58 5.41
N THR A 68 2.06 2.89 5.53
CA THR A 68 2.33 3.63 6.77
C THR A 68 1.03 3.82 7.54
N ILE A 69 1.00 3.40 8.80
CA ILE A 69 -0.21 3.39 9.62
C ILE A 69 0.10 4.06 10.95
N GLU A 70 -0.78 4.97 11.37
CA GLU A 70 -0.61 5.73 12.60
C GLU A 70 -1.94 5.83 13.35
N TYR A 71 -1.93 5.46 14.63
CA TYR A 71 -3.03 5.64 15.56
C TYR A 71 -2.85 6.94 16.36
N ASN A 72 -3.96 7.64 16.59
CA ASN A 72 -4.04 8.84 17.45
C ASN A 72 -3.00 9.94 17.14
N GLY A 73 -2.47 9.99 15.91
CA GLY A 73 -1.45 10.96 15.51
C GLY A 73 -0.07 10.75 16.14
N LYS A 74 0.19 9.59 16.77
CA LYS A 74 1.41 9.36 17.56
C LYS A 74 1.95 7.93 17.48
N ASP A 75 1.05 6.94 17.47
CA ASP A 75 1.41 5.53 17.62
C ASP A 75 1.53 4.87 16.25
N GLN A 76 2.75 4.79 15.74
CA GLN A 76 3.02 4.19 14.43
C GLN A 76 3.07 2.68 14.48
N VAL A 77 2.52 2.04 13.46
CA VAL A 77 2.66 0.60 13.20
C VAL A 77 3.96 0.36 12.46
N ALA A 78 4.85 -0.43 13.07
CA ALA A 78 6.21 -0.67 12.60
C ALA A 78 6.52 -2.17 12.60
N LEU A 79 5.86 -2.91 11.69
CA LEU A 79 6.19 -4.31 11.33
C LEU A 79 6.46 -5.22 12.54
N GLY A 80 5.49 -5.30 13.44
CA GLY A 80 5.56 -6.18 14.62
C GLY A 80 5.97 -5.47 15.92
N ASN A 81 5.95 -4.14 15.97
CA ASN A 81 5.91 -3.44 17.26
C ASN A 81 4.63 -3.77 18.05
N THR A 82 4.62 -3.52 19.35
CA THR A 82 3.44 -3.75 20.20
C THR A 82 2.77 -2.42 20.51
N LEU A 83 1.46 -2.32 20.23
CA LEU A 83 0.63 -1.17 20.58
C LEU A 83 -0.33 -1.52 21.72
N LYS A 84 -0.72 -0.50 22.50
CA LYS A 84 -1.71 -0.67 23.57
C LYS A 84 -3.11 -0.81 22.98
N VAL A 85 -3.88 -1.74 23.53
CA VAL A 85 -5.28 -1.96 23.15
C VAL A 85 -6.09 -0.66 23.25
N ALA A 86 -5.93 0.10 24.33
CA ALA A 86 -6.64 1.36 24.54
C ALA A 86 -6.38 2.41 23.44
N GLU A 87 -5.18 2.43 22.86
CA GLU A 87 -4.79 3.41 21.83
C GLU A 87 -5.20 2.97 20.42
N THR A 88 -5.72 1.76 20.27
CA THR A 88 -6.06 1.15 18.96
C THR A 88 -7.57 0.92 18.81
N GLN A 89 -8.39 1.62 19.59
CA GLN A 89 -9.86 1.47 19.51
C GLN A 89 -10.50 2.30 18.39
N GLU A 90 -9.82 3.36 17.94
CA GLU A 90 -10.26 4.23 16.85
C GLU A 90 -9.54 3.91 15.54
N ARG A 91 -10.15 4.28 14.41
CA ARG A 91 -9.58 4.01 13.07
C ARG A 91 -8.24 4.75 12.90
N PRO A 92 -7.18 4.09 12.39
CA PRO A 92 -5.90 4.76 12.16
C PRO A 92 -5.94 5.63 10.89
N THR A 93 -4.98 6.54 10.79
CA THR A 93 -4.61 7.17 9.52
C THR A 93 -3.69 6.23 8.75
N ILE A 94 -4.03 5.94 7.49
CA ILE A 94 -3.23 5.07 6.63
C ILE A 94 -2.80 5.84 5.39
N GLN A 95 -1.50 5.76 5.11
CA GLN A 95 -0.88 6.30 3.92
C GLN A 95 -0.24 5.15 3.14
N PHE A 96 -0.48 5.14 1.84
CA PHE A 96 0.15 4.23 0.91
C PHE A 96 1.13 4.99 0.04
N THR A 97 2.35 4.47 -0.06
CA THR A 97 3.38 4.98 -0.96
C THR A 97 3.74 3.90 -1.95
N LEU A 98 3.43 4.13 -3.22
CA LEU A 98 3.78 3.23 -4.32
C LEU A 98 5.28 3.36 -4.61
N ASN A 99 5.95 2.22 -4.71
CA ASN A 99 7.35 2.14 -5.06
C ASN A 99 7.47 1.91 -6.57
N SER A 100 7.48 2.98 -7.38
CA SER A 100 7.72 2.85 -8.83
C SER A 100 9.18 2.49 -9.08
N SER A 101 9.50 1.20 -9.18
CA SER A 101 10.79 0.74 -9.66
C SER A 101 10.80 0.83 -11.19
N GLY A 102 11.77 1.55 -11.75
CA GLY A 102 11.78 1.92 -13.18
C GLY A 102 12.01 0.79 -14.19
N GLN A 103 11.67 -0.48 -13.94
CA GLN A 103 11.67 -1.54 -14.97
C GLN A 103 10.60 -2.63 -14.78
N GLU A 104 9.86 -2.81 -15.89
CA GLU A 104 9.04 -3.94 -16.38
C GLU A 104 7.76 -4.30 -15.58
N GLU A 105 6.63 -3.99 -16.22
CA GLU A 105 5.25 -3.97 -15.70
C GLU A 105 5.00 -2.98 -14.56
N GLU A 106 5.22 -1.69 -14.89
CA GLU A 106 4.83 -0.56 -14.05
C GLU A 106 3.39 -0.76 -13.55
N MET A 107 3.23 -0.93 -12.23
CA MET A 107 1.94 -0.90 -11.55
C MET A 107 1.36 0.51 -11.73
N SER A 108 0.74 0.75 -12.88
CA SER A 108 0.05 2.02 -13.13
C SER A 108 -1.21 2.05 -12.26
N VAL A 109 -1.25 3.00 -11.34
CA VAL A 109 -2.47 3.36 -10.63
C VAL A 109 -3.23 4.32 -11.52
N ALA A 110 -4.27 3.82 -12.18
CA ALA A 110 -5.17 4.66 -12.97
C ALA A 110 -6.25 5.29 -12.09
N ASP A 111 -6.80 6.43 -12.49
CA ASP A 111 -7.88 7.13 -11.75
C ASP A 111 -9.13 6.26 -11.50
N LYS A 112 -9.34 5.27 -12.36
CA LYS A 112 -10.44 4.30 -12.27
C LYS A 112 -10.13 3.11 -11.36
N ASP A 113 -8.89 2.93 -10.96
CA ASP A 113 -8.51 1.82 -10.10
C ASP A 113 -9.12 1.99 -8.72
N ARG A 114 -9.40 0.86 -8.09
CA ARG A 114 -10.04 0.76 -6.78
C ARG A 114 -9.21 -0.15 -5.91
N PHE A 115 -9.26 0.11 -4.61
CA PHE A 115 -8.41 -0.58 -3.63
C PHE A 115 -9.25 -1.09 -2.47
N THR A 116 -8.83 -2.24 -1.93
CA THR A 116 -9.45 -2.87 -0.77
C THR A 116 -8.47 -2.88 0.38
N LEU A 117 -8.89 -2.30 1.50
CA LEU A 117 -8.17 -2.32 2.76
C LEU A 117 -8.80 -3.34 3.69
N ILE A 118 -7.97 -4.18 4.31
CA ILE A 118 -8.39 -5.26 5.21
C ILE A 118 -7.56 -5.20 6.49
N LEU A 119 -8.20 -5.44 7.63
CA LEU A 119 -7.57 -5.75 8.91
C LEU A 119 -8.05 -7.13 9.39
N THR A 120 -7.12 -8.04 9.65
CA THR A 120 -7.40 -9.41 10.11
C THR A 120 -6.51 -9.78 11.31
N ASP A 121 -7.01 -10.67 12.18
CA ASP A 121 -6.27 -11.29 13.28
C ASP A 121 -6.20 -12.83 13.07
N PRO A 122 -5.04 -13.39 12.69
CA PRO A 122 -4.89 -14.83 12.50
C PRO A 122 -4.73 -15.61 13.81
N ASP A 123 -4.53 -14.94 14.95
CA ASP A 123 -4.20 -15.57 16.22
C ASP A 123 -5.42 -15.75 17.14
N ALA A 124 -6.65 -15.74 16.61
CA ALA A 124 -7.86 -15.92 17.40
C ALA A 124 -8.23 -17.41 17.64
N PRO A 125 -8.72 -17.81 18.85
CA PRO A 125 -8.65 -17.10 20.13
C PRO A 125 -7.24 -16.98 20.73
N SER A 126 -6.28 -17.83 20.34
CA SER A 126 -4.87 -17.63 20.68
C SER A 126 -3.95 -18.17 19.57
N ASN A 127 -2.66 -17.87 19.65
CA ASN A 127 -1.63 -18.42 18.76
C ASN A 127 -1.43 -19.95 18.94
N THR A 128 -2.05 -20.56 19.96
CA THR A 128 -1.98 -22.01 20.24
C THR A 128 -3.30 -22.73 20.03
N ASP A 129 -4.43 -22.02 20.12
CA ASP A 129 -5.76 -22.52 19.83
C ASP A 129 -6.36 -21.71 18.66
N HIS A 130 -6.24 -22.26 17.44
CA HIS A 130 -6.69 -21.61 16.20
C HIS A 130 -8.19 -21.78 15.93
N LYS A 131 -8.99 -22.12 16.95
CA LYS A 131 -10.43 -22.39 16.78
C LYS A 131 -11.21 -21.26 16.10
N TRP A 132 -10.79 -20.00 16.26
CA TRP A 132 -11.40 -18.81 15.61
C TRP A 132 -10.46 -18.10 14.63
N SER A 133 -9.36 -18.74 14.26
CA SER A 133 -8.41 -18.22 13.28
C SER A 133 -9.10 -18.22 11.92
N GLU A 134 -9.24 -17.13 11.16
CA GLU A 134 -8.88 -15.73 11.39
C GLU A 134 -10.11 -14.87 11.81
N TYR A 135 -9.91 -13.75 12.53
CA TYR A 135 -10.98 -12.79 12.86
C TYR A 135 -10.92 -11.54 11.97
N ALA A 136 -12.01 -11.23 11.27
CA ALA A 136 -12.11 -10.04 10.43
C ALA A 136 -12.44 -8.78 11.26
N HIS A 137 -11.49 -7.85 11.35
CA HIS A 137 -11.63 -6.62 12.13
C HIS A 137 -12.18 -5.46 11.30
N TRP A 138 -11.77 -5.33 10.04
CA TRP A 138 -12.16 -4.21 9.20
C TRP A 138 -12.02 -4.54 7.72
N ILE A 139 -13.00 -4.15 6.91
CA ILE A 139 -12.92 -4.28 5.44
C ILE A 139 -13.56 -3.05 4.79
N VAL A 140 -12.76 -2.35 3.99
CA VAL A 140 -13.20 -1.23 3.16
C VAL A 140 -12.83 -1.53 1.72
N THR A 141 -13.82 -1.53 0.83
CA THR A 141 -13.66 -1.79 -0.61
C THR A 141 -13.85 -0.50 -1.38
N ASP A 142 -13.60 -0.55 -2.68
CA ASP A 142 -13.89 0.51 -3.64
C ASP A 142 -13.21 1.84 -3.29
N LEU A 143 -12.06 1.80 -2.62
CA LEU A 143 -11.31 2.99 -2.24
C LEU A 143 -10.64 3.59 -3.47
N PRO A 144 -10.87 4.87 -3.80
CA PRO A 144 -10.07 5.57 -4.79
C PRO A 144 -8.75 6.05 -4.17
N LEU A 145 -7.63 5.84 -4.86
CA LEU A 145 -6.39 6.55 -4.54
C LEU A 145 -6.40 7.89 -5.26
N ASN A 146 -6.48 8.99 -4.50
CA ASN A 146 -6.27 10.32 -5.07
C ASN A 146 -4.76 10.58 -5.15
N ALA A 147 -4.15 10.18 -6.26
CA ALA A 147 -2.75 10.48 -6.55
C ALA A 147 -2.51 12.00 -6.42
N THR A 148 -1.87 12.42 -5.33
CA THR A 148 -1.56 13.83 -5.11
C THR A 148 -0.09 14.04 -5.50
N GLY A 149 0.18 14.10 -6.80
CA GLY A 149 1.53 14.31 -7.30
C GLY A 149 1.55 14.41 -8.82
N LYS A 150 2.20 15.45 -9.36
CA LYS A 150 2.42 15.61 -10.81
C LYS A 150 3.63 14.80 -11.30
N ASP A 151 4.23 14.03 -10.41
CA ASP A 151 5.53 13.41 -10.58
C ASP A 151 5.30 11.90 -10.43
N ALA A 152 5.36 11.17 -11.56
CA ALA A 152 5.04 9.74 -11.63
C ALA A 152 6.03 8.82 -10.86
N GLU A 153 7.04 9.39 -10.20
CA GLU A 153 8.13 8.64 -9.57
C GLU A 153 7.84 8.22 -8.12
N SER A 154 6.83 8.79 -7.44
CA SER A 154 6.38 8.34 -6.12
C SER A 154 4.95 8.80 -5.83
N LEU A 155 3.99 7.91 -6.06
CA LEU A 155 2.60 8.15 -5.66
C LEU A 155 2.46 7.89 -4.16
N SER A 156 2.36 8.95 -3.36
CA SER A 156 2.02 8.85 -1.94
C SER A 156 0.63 9.42 -1.69
N THR A 157 -0.25 8.65 -1.04
CA THR A 157 -1.67 8.99 -0.87
C THR A 157 -2.16 8.58 0.51
N ILE A 158 -2.83 9.50 1.20
CA ILE A 158 -3.59 9.19 2.42
C ILE A 158 -4.93 8.58 2.02
N LEU A 159 -5.27 7.45 2.62
CA LEU A 159 -6.52 6.75 2.33
C LEU A 159 -7.71 7.47 3.00
N ASP A 160 -8.63 7.95 2.19
CA ASP A 160 -9.91 8.49 2.68
C ASP A 160 -10.99 7.41 2.62
N TYR A 161 -11.19 6.73 3.75
CA TYR A 161 -12.14 5.61 3.84
C TYR A 161 -13.59 6.01 3.53
N LYS A 162 -13.94 7.30 3.66
CA LYS A 162 -15.30 7.81 3.36
C LYS A 162 -15.61 7.79 1.86
N LYS A 163 -14.58 7.73 1.01
CA LYS A 163 -14.74 7.62 -0.44
C LYS A 163 -14.85 6.18 -0.92
N GLY A 164 -14.57 5.21 -0.06
CA GLY A 164 -14.80 3.80 -0.32
C GLY A 164 -16.12 3.32 0.27
N LYS A 165 -16.30 2.00 0.25
CA LYS A 165 -17.43 1.28 0.80
C LYS A 165 -16.97 0.43 1.99
N GLU A 166 -17.33 0.86 3.19
CA GLU A 166 -17.08 0.09 4.41
C GLU A 166 -18.08 -1.07 4.49
N ILE A 167 -17.66 -2.26 4.06
CA ILE A 167 -18.51 -3.47 4.08
C ILE A 167 -18.44 -4.22 5.40
N LEU A 168 -17.37 -4.04 6.16
CA LEU A 168 -17.24 -4.54 7.51
C LEU A 168 -16.64 -3.44 8.39
N PRO A 169 -17.39 -2.84 9.34
CA PRO A 169 -16.92 -1.72 10.15
C PRO A 169 -15.70 -2.06 11.00
N TYR A 170 -14.87 -1.05 11.26
CA TYR A 170 -13.70 -1.20 12.14
C TYR A 170 -14.12 -1.65 13.55
N VAL A 171 -13.43 -2.67 14.05
CA VAL A 171 -13.44 -3.07 15.46
C VAL A 171 -11.99 -3.14 15.91
N GLY A 172 -11.65 -2.40 16.96
CA GLY A 172 -10.30 -2.37 17.50
C GLY A 172 -9.85 -3.71 18.07
N PRO A 173 -8.54 -3.87 18.35
CA PRO A 173 -8.00 -4.99 19.08
C PRO A 173 -8.74 -5.25 20.40
N ALA A 174 -9.04 -6.51 20.68
CA ALA A 174 -9.61 -6.96 21.96
C ALA A 174 -9.14 -8.40 22.29
N PRO A 175 -7.82 -8.64 22.38
CA PRO A 175 -7.31 -9.97 22.70
C PRO A 175 -7.79 -10.41 24.09
N PRO A 176 -8.26 -11.66 24.25
CA PRO A 176 -8.70 -12.16 25.56
C PRO A 176 -7.58 -12.18 26.61
N GLU A 177 -7.96 -12.21 27.89
CA GLU A 177 -6.99 -12.33 28.99
C GLU A 177 -6.24 -13.68 28.89
N GLY A 178 -4.93 -13.68 29.10
CA GLY A 178 -4.10 -14.89 29.10
C GLY A 178 -3.83 -15.54 27.73
N THR A 179 -4.25 -14.95 26.61
CA THR A 179 -4.00 -15.51 25.26
C THR A 179 -2.69 -15.02 24.63
N GLY A 180 -1.98 -14.10 25.28
CA GLY A 180 -0.73 -13.54 24.80
C GLY A 180 -0.92 -12.42 23.78
N LYS A 181 0.06 -12.31 22.87
CA LYS A 181 0.08 -11.31 21.79
C LYS A 181 -0.63 -11.85 20.56
N HIS A 182 -1.52 -11.03 20.01
CA HIS A 182 -2.21 -11.27 18.75
C HIS A 182 -1.64 -10.36 17.65
N ARG A 183 -1.51 -10.89 16.43
CA ARG A 183 -1.10 -10.14 15.23
C ARG A 183 -2.30 -9.42 14.64
N TYR A 184 -2.18 -8.12 14.43
CA TYR A 184 -3.17 -7.32 13.71
C TYR A 184 -2.57 -6.90 12.37
N VAL A 185 -3.05 -7.52 11.30
CA VAL A 185 -2.43 -7.45 9.97
C VAL A 185 -3.28 -6.60 9.04
N PHE A 186 -2.72 -5.49 8.58
CA PHE A 186 -3.30 -4.66 7.54
C PHE A 186 -2.83 -5.11 6.17
N LEU A 187 -3.76 -5.25 5.24
CA LEU A 187 -3.49 -5.63 3.86
C LEU A 187 -4.16 -4.65 2.91
N LEU A 188 -3.43 -4.18 1.91
CA LEU A 188 -3.96 -3.32 0.85
C LEU A 188 -3.88 -4.04 -0.50
N TYR A 189 -5.04 -4.26 -1.13
CA TYR A 189 -5.16 -4.89 -2.43
C TYR A 189 -5.54 -3.87 -3.50
N LYS A 190 -4.95 -3.99 -4.70
CA LYS A 190 -5.54 -3.46 -5.94
C LYS A 190 -6.72 -4.35 -6.31
N GLN A 191 -7.92 -3.79 -6.38
CA GLN A 191 -9.12 -4.55 -6.72
C GLN A 191 -9.14 -4.86 -8.21
N ASP A 192 -9.45 -6.10 -8.53
CA ASP A 192 -9.91 -6.46 -9.88
C ASP A 192 -11.27 -5.77 -10.12
N PRO A 193 -11.44 -5.02 -11.23
CA PRO A 193 -12.73 -4.42 -11.58
C PRO A 193 -13.88 -5.43 -11.72
N ALA A 194 -13.58 -6.71 -11.95
CA ALA A 194 -14.56 -7.79 -11.98
C ALA A 194 -14.83 -8.43 -10.60
N ALA A 195 -14.12 -8.01 -9.54
CA ALA A 195 -14.30 -8.52 -8.19
C ALA A 195 -15.70 -8.18 -7.64
N SER A 196 -16.28 -9.12 -6.91
CA SER A 196 -17.55 -8.92 -6.20
C SER A 196 -17.30 -9.11 -4.71
N LEU A 197 -16.78 -8.06 -4.07
CA LEU A 197 -16.43 -8.09 -2.67
C LEU A 197 -17.67 -7.82 -1.80
N ALA A 198 -18.13 -8.88 -1.15
CA ALA A 198 -19.20 -8.82 -0.15
C ALA A 198 -18.65 -9.07 1.25
N ALA A 199 -19.30 -8.48 2.25
CA ALA A 199 -18.94 -8.71 3.64
C ALA A 199 -18.94 -10.23 3.94
N PRO A 200 -17.95 -10.74 4.69
CA PRO A 200 -18.03 -12.09 5.23
C PRO A 200 -19.31 -12.23 6.07
N LYS A 201 -19.84 -13.46 6.16
CA LYS A 201 -21.09 -13.71 6.90
C LYS A 201 -20.96 -13.32 8.37
N ASP A 202 -19.81 -13.61 8.94
CA ASP A 202 -19.44 -13.33 10.32
C ASP A 202 -17.96 -12.94 10.40
N ARG A 203 -17.56 -12.34 11.51
CA ARG A 203 -16.17 -11.98 11.80
C ARG A 203 -15.26 -13.18 12.12
N PRO A 204 -15.65 -14.11 13.04
CA PRO A 204 -14.83 -15.29 13.32
C PRO A 204 -14.77 -16.20 12.09
N ASN A 205 -13.56 -16.69 11.79
CA ASN A 205 -13.26 -17.52 10.63
C ASN A 205 -13.78 -16.92 9.31
N TRP A 206 -13.96 -15.60 9.23
CA TRP A 206 -14.57 -14.91 8.09
C TRP A 206 -15.94 -15.50 7.67
N GLY A 207 -16.66 -16.13 8.60
CA GLY A 207 -17.95 -16.77 8.36
C GLY A 207 -17.89 -18.07 7.54
N THR A 208 -16.72 -18.68 7.38
CA THR A 208 -16.57 -19.99 6.72
C THR A 208 -16.78 -21.16 7.68
N GLY A 209 -16.57 -20.94 8.98
CA GLY A 209 -16.62 -21.97 10.01
C GLY A 209 -15.45 -22.96 9.96
N VAL A 210 -14.46 -22.73 9.10
CA VAL A 210 -13.26 -23.54 8.96
C VAL A 210 -12.11 -22.83 9.67
N PRO A 211 -11.42 -23.47 10.63
CA PRO A 211 -10.21 -22.91 11.23
C PRO A 211 -9.14 -22.60 10.19
N SER A 212 -8.39 -21.52 10.40
CA SER A 212 -7.35 -21.01 9.49
C SER A 212 -7.86 -20.58 8.11
N SER A 213 -9.18 -20.40 7.97
CA SER A 213 -9.79 -19.76 6.81
C SER A 213 -10.01 -18.29 7.10
N GLY A 214 -9.54 -17.43 6.20
CA GLY A 214 -9.74 -15.99 6.34
C GLY A 214 -9.46 -15.19 5.09
N VAL A 215 -8.59 -14.18 5.17
CA VAL A 215 -8.43 -13.20 4.08
C VAL A 215 -8.04 -13.85 2.76
N ARG A 216 -7.19 -14.87 2.81
CA ARG A 216 -6.72 -15.61 1.62
C ARG A 216 -7.87 -16.27 0.87
N ASP A 217 -8.72 -17.00 1.59
CA ASP A 217 -9.85 -17.72 0.98
C ASP A 217 -10.91 -16.75 0.50
N TRP A 218 -11.15 -15.68 1.25
CA TRP A 218 -12.11 -14.64 0.87
C TRP A 218 -11.69 -13.91 -0.40
N ILE A 219 -10.41 -13.55 -0.55
CA ILE A 219 -9.88 -12.95 -1.78
C ILE A 219 -9.90 -13.95 -2.94
N LYS A 220 -9.48 -15.20 -2.73
CA LYS A 220 -9.53 -16.25 -3.78
C LYS A 220 -10.96 -16.47 -4.30
N LYS A 221 -11.96 -16.37 -3.43
CA LYS A 221 -13.37 -16.58 -3.78
C LYS A 221 -14.02 -15.36 -4.44
N ASN A 222 -13.76 -14.16 -3.91
CA ASN A 222 -14.54 -12.95 -4.24
C ASN A 222 -13.72 -11.88 -4.98
N GLY A 223 -12.41 -11.90 -4.82
CA GLY A 223 -11.48 -10.86 -5.27
C GLY A 223 -11.01 -10.99 -6.71
N GLY A 224 -11.37 -12.04 -7.44
CA GLY A 224 -10.90 -12.22 -8.82
C GLY A 224 -9.37 -12.25 -8.89
N LYS A 225 -8.80 -11.38 -9.73
CA LYS A 225 -7.34 -11.19 -9.86
C LYS A 225 -6.79 -10.04 -9.00
N SER A 226 -7.45 -9.70 -7.89
CA SER A 226 -6.98 -8.64 -7.00
C SER A 226 -5.56 -8.93 -6.51
N GLN A 227 -4.68 -7.92 -6.59
CA GLN A 227 -3.27 -8.05 -6.28
C GLN A 227 -2.95 -7.39 -4.94
N LEU A 228 -2.20 -8.09 -4.08
CA LEU A 228 -1.71 -7.53 -2.82
C LEU A 228 -0.57 -6.55 -3.11
N LEU A 229 -0.66 -5.32 -2.59
CA LEU A 229 0.32 -4.25 -2.85
C LEU A 229 1.25 -4.02 -1.66
N GLY A 230 0.72 -4.14 -0.45
CA GLY A 230 1.46 -3.82 0.75
C GLY A 230 0.79 -4.36 2.00
N VAL A 231 1.64 -4.66 2.99
CA VAL A 231 1.23 -5.21 4.28
C VAL A 231 1.96 -4.43 5.38
N ASN A 232 1.27 -4.17 6.48
CA ASN A 232 1.91 -3.73 7.72
C ASN A 232 1.13 -4.33 8.89
N PHE A 233 1.78 -4.53 10.02
CA PHE A 233 1.17 -5.22 11.16
C PHE A 233 1.79 -4.79 12.48
N PHE A 234 1.04 -4.96 13.56
CA PHE A 234 1.50 -4.77 14.93
C PHE A 234 0.96 -5.90 15.80
N TYR A 235 1.45 -5.96 17.05
CA TYR A 235 0.90 -6.81 18.08
C TYR A 235 0.08 -6.01 19.08
N ALA A 236 -0.99 -6.60 19.58
CA ALA A 236 -1.64 -6.15 20.80
C ALA A 236 -1.86 -7.33 21.75
N GLN A 237 -1.87 -7.07 23.04
CA GLN A 237 -2.15 -8.04 24.09
C GLN A 237 -3.00 -7.41 25.18
N ASN A 238 -3.74 -8.23 25.91
CA ASN A 238 -4.47 -7.76 27.08
C ASN A 238 -3.47 -7.29 28.17
N GLU A 239 -3.84 -6.29 28.96
CA GLU A 239 -3.02 -5.85 30.09
C GLU A 239 -2.91 -6.92 31.17
N LYS A 240 -3.95 -7.75 31.32
CA LYS A 240 -3.95 -8.91 32.20
C LYS A 240 -3.56 -10.15 31.40
N GLN A 241 -2.35 -10.61 31.66
CA GLN A 241 -1.80 -11.86 31.13
C GLN A 241 -1.79 -12.92 32.22
#